data_AF-H9NDF1-F1
#
_entry.id   AF-H9NDF1-F1
#
_cell.length_a   1.000
_cell.length_b   1.000
_cell.length_c   1.000
_cell.angle_alpha   90.00
_cell.angle_beta   90.00
_cell.angle_gamma   90.00
#
_symmetry.space_group_name_H-M   'P 1'
#
loop_
_entity.id
_entity.type
_entity.pdbx_description
1 polymer ?
#
loop_
_entity_poly.entity_id
_entity_poly.type
_entity_poly.pdbx_seq_one_letter_code
_entity_poly.pdbx_strand_id
1 'polypeptide(L)'
;ISPQQIFGAVAKSFLAEKMNIPREKTVVVSVMPCLAKKFEAARDEFKVDGNPDVDISISTRELAHLIKRANLNLMEMEESEFDNPLGESTGAAVIFGSTGGVMEAAI
;
A
#
# COMPACT_ATOMS: atom_id res chain seq x y z
N ILE A 1 -12.49 -6.69 -5.00
CA ILE A 1 -11.08 -6.78 -4.54
C ILE A 1 -10.80 -5.54 -3.69
N SER A 2 -10.08 -5.64 -2.57
CA SER A 2 -9.86 -4.46 -1.72
C SER A 2 -8.81 -3.50 -2.31
N PRO A 3 -8.77 -2.22 -1.91
CA PRO A 3 -7.81 -1.25 -2.44
C PRO A 3 -6.35 -1.71 -2.33
N GLN A 4 -6.00 -2.38 -1.22
CA GLN A 4 -4.66 -2.96 -1.03
C GLN A 4 -4.28 -3.90 -2.18
N GLN A 5 -5.18 -4.81 -2.53
CA GLN A 5 -4.91 -5.83 -3.53
C GLN A 5 -4.97 -5.27 -4.96
N ILE A 6 -5.90 -4.35 -5.23
CA ILE A 6 -5.94 -3.63 -6.52
C ILE A 6 -4.61 -2.89 -6.74
N PHE A 7 -4.16 -2.16 -5.71
CA PHE A 7 -2.91 -1.42 -5.79
C PHE A 7 -1.70 -2.35 -5.99
N GLY A 8 -1.60 -3.43 -5.22
CA GLY A 8 -0.50 -4.40 -5.36
C GLY A 8 -0.42 -4.99 -6.76
N ALA A 9 -1.57 -5.40 -7.32
CA ALA A 9 -1.63 -5.93 -8.68
C ALA A 9 -1.20 -4.90 -9.72
N VAL A 10 -1.65 -3.65 -9.62
CA VAL A 10 -1.27 -2.55 -10.54
C VAL A 10 0.20 -2.17 -10.40
N ALA A 11 0.71 -2.09 -9.17
CA ALA A 11 2.12 -1.77 -8.92
C ALA A 11 3.06 -2.82 -9.52
N LYS A 12 2.72 -4.10 -9.40
CA LYS A 12 3.56 -5.20 -9.91
C LYS A 12 3.35 -5.55 -11.38
N SER A 13 2.32 -5.01 -12.02
CA SER A 13 2.11 -5.14 -13.46
C SER A 13 2.52 -3.84 -14.16
N PHE A 14 1.65 -2.83 -14.11
CA PHE A 14 1.80 -1.58 -14.84
C PHE A 14 3.04 -0.77 -14.41
N LEU A 15 3.24 -0.56 -13.11
CA LEU A 15 4.39 0.25 -12.66
C LEU A 15 5.72 -0.48 -12.88
N ALA A 16 5.76 -1.78 -12.56
CA ALA A 16 6.93 -2.62 -12.79
C ALA A 16 7.34 -2.63 -14.27
N GLU A 17 6.37 -2.79 -15.20
CA GLU A 17 6.61 -2.72 -16.64
C GLU A 17 7.11 -1.33 -17.07
N LYS A 18 6.47 -0.26 -16.60
CA LYS A 18 6.87 1.13 -16.92
C LYS A 18 8.28 1.47 -16.41
N MET A 19 8.67 0.93 -15.26
CA MET A 19 10.01 1.09 -14.70
C MET A 19 11.04 0.10 -15.25
N ASN A 20 10.62 -0.83 -16.12
CA ASN A 20 11.44 -1.92 -16.63
C ASN A 20 12.09 -2.76 -15.51
N ILE A 21 11.34 -2.98 -14.43
CA ILE A 21 11.75 -3.81 -13.28
C ILE A 21 10.89 -5.09 -13.31
N PRO A 22 11.51 -6.29 -13.27
CA PRO A 22 10.76 -7.54 -13.18
C PRO A 22 9.86 -7.59 -11.94
N ARG A 23 8.66 -8.16 -12.08
CA ARG A 23 7.70 -8.32 -10.99
C ARG A 23 8.32 -8.96 -9.74
N GLU A 24 9.18 -9.95 -9.93
CA GLU A 24 9.85 -10.70 -8.87
C GLU A 24 10.86 -9.85 -8.09
N LYS A 25 11.30 -8.73 -8.67
CA LYS A 25 12.21 -7.76 -8.05
C LYS A 25 11.46 -6.57 -7.43
N THR A 26 10.15 -6.47 -7.60
CA THR A 26 9.32 -5.42 -7.02
C THR A 26 8.72 -5.91 -5.71
N VAL A 27 9.02 -5.21 -4.62
CA VAL A 27 8.47 -5.50 -3.29
C VAL A 27 7.42 -4.45 -2.93
N VAL A 28 6.17 -4.88 -2.79
CA VAL A 28 5.05 -4.04 -2.38
C VAL A 28 4.82 -4.21 -0.88
N VAL A 29 5.08 -3.14 -0.13
CA VAL A 29 4.82 -3.06 1.31
C VAL A 29 3.60 -2.19 1.55
N SER A 30 2.60 -2.75 2.22
CA SER A 30 1.35 -2.06 2.53
C SER A 30 1.27 -1.74 4.01
N VAL A 31 0.92 -0.49 4.35
CA VAL A 31 0.70 -0.04 5.73
C VAL A 31 -0.79 0.08 5.98
N MET A 32 -1.31 -0.67 6.95
CA MET A 32 -2.75 -0.81 7.18
C MET A 32 -3.15 -0.65 8.65
N PRO A 33 -4.29 -0.03 8.96
CA PRO A 33 -4.77 0.07 10.35
C PRO A 33 -5.41 -1.23 10.87
N CYS A 34 -5.52 -2.27 10.05
CA CYS A 34 -6.23 -3.52 10.36
C CYS A 34 -5.34 -4.75 10.17
N LEU A 35 -5.39 -5.69 11.12
CA LEU A 35 -4.63 -6.94 11.04
C LEU A 35 -5.20 -7.92 10.00
N ALA A 36 -6.49 -7.83 9.68
CA ALA A 36 -7.12 -8.70 8.66
C ALA A 36 -6.45 -8.54 7.28
N LYS A 37 -5.83 -7.38 7.01
CA LYS A 37 -5.10 -7.12 5.78
C LYS A 37 -3.82 -7.93 5.61
N LYS A 38 -3.21 -8.38 6.73
CA LYS A 38 -2.09 -9.33 6.69
C LYS A 38 -2.54 -10.70 6.20
N PHE A 39 -3.70 -11.16 6.70
CA PHE A 39 -4.30 -12.40 6.22
C PHE A 39 -4.71 -12.28 4.75
N GLU A 40 -5.32 -11.16 4.35
CA GLU A 40 -5.67 -10.91 2.96
C GLU A 40 -4.45 -10.95 2.02
N ALA A 41 -3.32 -10.35 2.41
CA ALA A 41 -2.07 -10.39 1.61
C ALA A 41 -1.50 -11.80 1.44
N ALA A 42 -1.73 -12.70 2.40
CA ALA A 42 -1.17 -14.05 2.40
C ALA A 42 -1.98 -15.07 1.57
N ARG A 43 -3.18 -14.72 1.10
CA ARG A 43 -4.07 -15.65 0.36
C ARG A 43 -3.46 -16.02 -0.99
N ASP A 44 -3.56 -17.30 -1.35
CA ASP A 44 -3.00 -17.82 -2.60
C ASP A 44 -3.69 -17.26 -3.86
N GLU A 45 -4.95 -16.84 -3.74
CA GLU A 45 -5.72 -16.21 -4.82
C GLU A 45 -5.14 -14.86 -5.29
N PHE A 46 -4.29 -14.21 -4.48
CA PHE A 46 -3.66 -12.92 -4.79
C PHE A 46 -2.17 -13.08 -5.13
N LYS A 47 -1.87 -14.16 -5.86
CA LYS A 47 -0.52 -14.47 -6.36
C LYS A 47 -0.61 -14.71 -7.86
N VAL A 48 0.37 -14.20 -8.59
CA VAL A 48 0.59 -14.51 -10.01
C VAL A 48 1.87 -15.32 -10.09
N ASP A 49 1.79 -16.55 -10.59
CA ASP A 49 2.92 -17.49 -10.67
C ASP A 49 3.67 -17.67 -9.34
N GLY A 50 2.91 -17.68 -8.23
CA GLY A 50 3.46 -17.78 -6.88
C GLY A 50 4.04 -16.47 -6.31
N ASN A 51 4.07 -15.38 -7.09
CA ASN A 51 4.50 -14.05 -6.64
C ASN A 51 3.29 -13.23 -6.13
N PRO A 52 3.21 -12.90 -4.82
CA PRO A 52 2.10 -12.14 -4.25
C PRO A 52 1.94 -10.75 -4.86
N ASP A 53 0.70 -10.27 -4.99
CA ASP A 53 0.43 -8.87 -5.36
C ASP A 53 0.91 -7.88 -4.29
N VAL A 54 0.85 -8.29 -3.01
CA VAL A 54 1.35 -7.54 -1.85
C VAL A 54 2.25 -8.46 -1.03
N ASP A 55 3.54 -8.12 -0.93
CA ASP A 55 4.54 -8.98 -0.28
C ASP A 55 4.47 -8.87 1.25
N ILE A 56 4.28 -7.65 1.76
CA ILE A 56 4.33 -7.36 3.19
C ILE A 56 3.18 -6.44 3.55
N SER A 57 2.44 -6.79 4.59
CA SER A 57 1.45 -5.91 5.21
C SER A 57 1.86 -5.64 6.66
N ILE A 58 2.10 -4.37 7.00
CA ILE A 58 2.43 -3.93 8.35
C ILE A 58 1.33 -3.05 8.91
N SER A 59 1.17 -3.07 10.22
CA SER A 59 0.25 -2.20 10.92
C SER A 59 0.83 -0.80 11.15
N THR A 60 -0.03 0.18 11.39
CA THR A 60 0.39 1.53 11.80
C THR A 60 1.30 1.51 13.04
N ARG A 61 1.07 0.57 13.97
CA ARG A 61 1.91 0.40 15.17
C ARG A 61 3.32 -0.12 14.83
N GLU A 62 3.42 -1.04 13.87
CA GLU A 62 4.71 -1.55 13.40
C GLU A 62 5.49 -0.46 12.67
N LEU A 63 4.82 0.33 11.83
CA LEU A 63 5.44 1.51 11.19
C LEU A 63 5.94 2.51 12.24
N ALA A 64 5.11 2.85 13.23
CA ALA A 64 5.50 3.78 14.30
C ALA A 64 6.74 3.28 15.08
N HIS A 65 6.85 1.97 15.30
CA HIS A 65 8.02 1.37 15.93
C HIS A 65 9.27 1.43 15.05
N LEU A 66 9.13 1.24 13.75
CA LEU A 66 10.23 1.38 12.78
C LEU A 66 10.75 2.82 12.72
N ILE A 67 9.85 3.80 12.65
CA ILE A 67 10.19 5.23 12.65
C ILE A 67 10.97 5.61 13.90
N LYS A 68 10.51 5.18 15.09
CA LYS A 68 11.21 5.39 16.35
C LYS A 68 12.59 4.72 16.39
N ARG A 69 12.70 3.48 15.88
CA ARG A 69 13.98 2.75 15.79
C ARG A 69 14.96 3.40 14.82
N ALA A 70 14.46 4.02 13.76
CA ALA A 70 15.27 4.78 12.80
C ALA A 70 15.66 6.18 13.33
N ASN A 71 15.24 6.55 14.54
CA ASN A 71 15.47 7.87 15.14
C ASN A 71 14.94 9.01 14.26
N LEU A 72 13.82 8.78 13.57
CA LEU A 72 13.15 9.75 12.72
C LEU A 72 12.10 10.53 13.53
N ASN A 73 12.14 11.86 13.42
CA ASN A 73 11.15 12.74 14.03
C ASN A 73 10.23 13.33 12.95
N LEU A 74 9.05 12.73 12.78
CA LEU A 74 8.07 13.18 11.78
C LEU A 74 7.65 14.65 11.95
N MET A 75 7.73 15.21 13.16
CA MET A 75 7.35 16.61 13.42
C MET A 75 8.37 17.62 12.90
N GLU A 76 9.60 17.19 12.66
CA GLU A 76 10.71 18.02 12.18
C GLU A 76 11.02 17.76 10.69
N MET A 77 10.32 16.80 10.07
CA MET A 77 10.51 16.48 8.66
C MET A 77 9.76 17.49 7.79
N GLU A 78 10.40 17.89 6.70
CA GLU A 78 9.74 18.66 5.65
C GLU A 78 8.70 17.79 4.93
N GLU A 79 7.56 18.39 4.59
CA GLU A 79 6.56 17.73 3.77
C GLU A 79 7.11 17.45 2.37
N SER A 80 6.83 16.26 1.85
CA SER A 80 7.22 15.86 0.50
C SER A 80 6.00 15.35 -0.26
N GLU A 81 6.00 15.58 -1.57
CA GLU A 81 4.99 15.04 -2.46
C GLU A 81 5.09 13.50 -2.59
N PHE A 82 3.97 12.87 -2.94
CA PHE A 82 3.96 11.45 -3.25
C PHE A 82 4.55 11.16 -4.65
N ASP A 83 5.06 9.94 -4.84
CA ASP A 83 5.68 9.53 -6.10
C ASP A 83 4.65 9.36 -7.24
N ASN A 84 4.86 10.04 -8.37
CA ASN A 84 4.06 9.82 -9.60
C ASN A 84 4.59 8.56 -10.34
N PRO A 85 3.74 7.63 -10.83
CA PRO A 85 2.29 7.75 -11.08
C PRO A 85 1.34 7.08 -10.09
N LEU A 86 1.82 6.38 -9.06
CA LEU A 86 0.96 5.62 -8.15
C LEU A 86 0.74 6.28 -6.78
N GLY A 87 1.33 7.43 -6.53
CA GLY A 87 1.22 8.20 -5.29
C GLY A 87 0.19 9.33 -5.32
N GLU A 88 -0.37 9.67 -6.49
CA GLU A 88 -1.44 10.67 -6.58
C GLU A 88 -2.71 10.18 -5.85
N SER A 89 -2.93 10.67 -4.64
CA SER A 89 -4.13 10.43 -3.86
C SER A 89 -5.18 11.47 -4.21
N THR A 90 -6.34 11.06 -4.71
CA THR A 90 -7.50 11.97 -4.86
C THR A 90 -8.18 12.20 -3.50
N GLY A 91 -8.93 13.30 -3.33
CA GLY A 91 -9.64 13.60 -2.07
C GLY A 91 -10.59 12.48 -1.60
N ALA A 92 -11.07 11.65 -2.52
CA ALA A 92 -11.90 10.48 -2.24
C ALA A 92 -11.11 9.28 -1.63
N ALA A 93 -9.81 9.17 -1.90
CA ALA A 93 -8.97 8.11 -1.34
C ALA A 93 -8.68 8.32 0.16
N VAL A 94 -8.72 9.57 0.64
CA VAL A 94 -8.47 9.93 2.05
C VAL A 94 -9.61 9.51 2.97
N ILE A 95 -10.86 9.58 2.50
CA ILE A 95 -12.05 9.24 3.31
C ILE A 95 -12.35 7.74 3.39
N PHE A 96 -11.67 6.91 2.59
CA PHE A 96 -11.90 5.45 2.55
C PHE A 96 -11.69 4.74 3.90
N GLY A 97 -10.91 5.34 4.80
CA GLY A 97 -10.64 4.83 6.15
C GLY A 97 -11.72 5.13 7.18
N SER A 98 -12.70 5.98 6.85
CA SER A 98 -13.80 6.38 7.75
C SER A 98 -15.06 5.56 7.48
N THR A 99 -15.83 5.23 8.52
CA THR A 99 -17.14 4.56 8.36
C THR A 99 -18.04 5.39 7.45
N GLY A 100 -18.47 4.82 6.32
CA GLY A 100 -19.26 5.52 5.28
C GLY A 100 -18.47 6.09 4.11
N GLY A 101 -17.14 6.28 4.25
CA GLY A 101 -16.32 6.90 3.21
C GLY A 101 -16.06 6.02 1.98
N VAL A 102 -16.22 4.70 2.09
CA VAL A 102 -16.23 3.79 0.93
C VAL A 102 -17.41 4.08 -0.01
N MET A 103 -18.56 4.44 0.57
CA MET A 103 -19.78 4.73 -0.21
C MET A 103 -19.72 6.14 -0.81
N GLU A 104 -19.16 7.10 -0.08
CA GLU A 104 -18.99 8.48 -0.53
C GLU A 104 -17.91 8.62 -1.61
N ALA A 105 -16.87 7.78 -1.58
CA ALA A 105 -15.85 7.72 -2.62
C ALA A 105 -16.32 7.03 -3.93
N ALA A 106 -17.50 6.39 -3.93
CA ALA A 106 -18.05 5.67 -5.08
C ALA A 106 -19.10 6.47 -5.87
N ILE A 107 -19.53 7.63 -5.37
CA ILE A 107 -20.54 8.52 -5.99
C ILE A 107 -19.87 9.58 -6.85
#